data_AF-A0A955TRG4-F1
#
_entry.id   AF-A0A955TRG4-F1
#
_cell.length_a   1.000
_cell.length_b   1.000
_cell.length_c   1.000
_cell.angle_alpha   90.00
_cell.angle_beta   90.00
_cell.angle_gamma   90.00
#
_symmetry.space_group_name_H-M   'P 1'
#
loop_
_entity.id
_entity.type
_entity.pdbx_description
1 polymer ?
#
loop_
_entity_poly.entity_id
_entity_poly.type
_entity_poly.pdbx_seq_one_letter_code
_entity_poly.pdbx_strand_id
1 'polypeptide(L)'
;VFAVGLITCFLVEKMRWFDYGYQLPDPVRHILLDFETEQQNRRDSGDTARLLVQGFAGIWLIIALAFHMAEVGIIGLTVIVFITAFNGIIEEHQLGEAFKEALPFTALLVVFFAIVAVIQDQQLFSGIINYGLSLEGSHQIGMFYLANGILSSISDNVFVATVYIEEVLRALKAGTINRDQF
;
A
#
# COMPACT_ATOMS: atom_id res chain seq x y z
N VAL A 1 9.51 14.23 13.40
CA VAL A 1 9.18 12.80 13.15
C VAL A 1 10.29 12.07 12.41
N PHE A 2 10.73 12.54 11.23
CA PHE A 2 11.81 11.90 10.45
C PHE A 2 13.12 11.68 11.22
N ALA A 3 13.67 12.72 11.86
CA ALA A 3 14.90 12.60 12.65
C ALA A 3 14.76 11.63 13.84
N VAL A 4 13.62 11.66 14.52
CA VAL A 4 13.33 10.75 15.64
C VAL A 4 13.20 9.31 15.13
N GLY A 5 12.54 9.09 13.99
CA GLY A 5 12.44 7.76 13.36
C GLY A 5 13.80 7.20 12.96
N LEU A 6 14.67 8.00 12.35
CA LEU A 6 16.03 7.59 12.00
C LEU A 6 16.88 7.26 13.23
N ILE A 7 16.78 8.07 14.28
CA ILE A 7 17.47 7.80 15.55
C ILE A 7 16.95 6.50 16.17
N THR A 8 15.65 6.25 16.16
CA THR A 8 15.05 5.01 16.65
C THR A 8 15.54 3.80 15.84
N CYS A 9 15.54 3.86 14.50
CA CYS A 9 16.09 2.77 13.67
C CYS A 9 17.56 2.49 14.01
N PHE A 10 18.39 3.54 14.10
CA PHE A 10 19.80 3.39 14.44
C PHE A 10 20.01 2.78 15.85
N LEU A 11 19.23 3.22 16.84
CA LEU A 11 19.31 2.69 18.20
C LEU A 11 18.86 1.23 18.26
N VAL A 12 17.76 0.88 17.60
CA VAL A 12 17.22 -0.49 17.59
C VAL A 12 18.18 -1.45 16.89
N GLU A 13 18.78 -1.04 15.77
CA GLU A 13 19.78 -1.83 15.04
C GLU A 13 21.08 -2.00 15.84
N LYS A 14 21.57 -0.94 16.50
CA LYS A 14 22.80 -1.00 17.28
C LYS A 14 22.64 -1.77 18.58
N MET A 15 21.50 -1.62 19.26
CA MET A 15 21.19 -2.30 20.53
C MET A 15 20.68 -3.73 20.31
N ARG A 16 20.32 -4.09 19.08
CA ARG A 16 19.77 -5.40 18.68
C ARG A 16 18.56 -5.83 19.50
N TRP A 17 17.70 -4.87 19.86
CA TRP A 17 16.50 -5.18 20.62
C TRP A 17 15.45 -5.88 19.74
N PHE A 18 14.72 -6.83 20.32
CA PHE A 18 13.63 -7.56 19.65
C PHE A 18 14.04 -8.35 18.39
N ASP A 19 15.20 -9.02 18.42
CA ASP A 19 15.76 -9.78 17.28
C ASP A 19 16.14 -8.93 16.05
N TYR A 20 16.08 -7.60 16.18
CA TYR A 20 16.53 -6.69 15.12
C TYR A 20 18.06 -6.77 15.00
N GLY A 21 18.57 -7.04 13.79
CA GLY A 21 20.03 -7.19 13.56
C GLY A 21 20.62 -8.56 13.87
N TYR A 22 19.80 -9.63 13.88
CA TYR A 22 20.28 -11.01 13.87
C TYR A 22 21.22 -11.25 12.68
N GLN A 23 22.43 -11.72 12.94
CA GLN A 23 23.42 -11.97 11.90
C GLN A 23 23.16 -13.33 11.27
N LEU A 24 23.19 -13.37 9.93
CA LEU A 24 23.02 -14.60 9.18
C LEU A 24 24.10 -15.62 9.62
N PRO A 25 23.73 -16.84 10.07
CA PRO A 25 24.68 -17.84 10.50
C PRO A 25 25.65 -18.22 9.37
N ASP A 26 26.94 -18.35 9.68
CA ASP A 26 27.96 -18.67 8.68
C ASP A 26 27.65 -19.89 7.79
N PRO A 27 27.06 -21.00 8.31
CA PRO A 27 26.69 -22.13 7.46
C PRO A 27 25.63 -21.77 6.41
N VAL A 28 24.63 -20.95 6.77
CA VAL A 28 23.58 -20.50 5.84
C VAL A 28 24.18 -19.55 4.81
N ARG A 29 25.06 -18.64 5.25
CA ARG A 29 25.79 -17.73 4.36
C ARG A 29 26.61 -18.50 3.32
N HIS A 30 27.34 -19.53 3.72
CA HIS A 30 28.12 -20.36 2.80
C HIS A 30 27.23 -21.05 1.76
N ILE A 31 26.11 -21.63 2.18
CA ILE A 31 25.16 -22.27 1.25
C ILE A 31 24.61 -21.27 0.22
N LEU A 32 24.25 -20.05 0.66
CA LEU A 32 23.76 -19.01 -0.25
C LEU A 32 24.84 -18.55 -1.24
N LEU A 33 26.08 -18.37 -0.79
CA LEU A 33 27.20 -17.98 -1.64
C LEU A 33 27.56 -19.07 -2.67
N ASP A 34 27.54 -20.34 -2.24
CA ASP A 34 27.80 -21.47 -3.12
C ASP A 34 26.69 -21.58 -4.19
N PHE A 35 25.42 -21.40 -3.78
CA PHE A 35 24.28 -21.36 -4.69
C PHE A 35 24.35 -20.19 -5.69
N GLU A 36 24.69 -18.98 -5.24
CA GLU A 36 24.89 -17.82 -6.12
C GLU A 36 26.02 -18.06 -7.12
N THR A 37 27.14 -18.63 -6.67
CA THR A 37 28.29 -18.95 -7.51
C THR A 37 27.90 -19.97 -8.58
N GLU A 38 27.16 -21.01 -8.20
CA GLU A 38 26.67 -22.03 -9.14
C GLU A 38 25.67 -21.44 -10.14
N GLN A 39 24.73 -20.58 -9.70
CA GLN A 39 23.83 -19.88 -10.61
C GLN A 39 24.58 -18.96 -11.57
N GLN A 40 25.56 -18.18 -11.08
CA GLN A 40 26.32 -17.26 -11.89
C GLN A 40 27.13 -17.98 -12.97
N ASN A 41 27.67 -19.16 -12.66
CA ASN A 41 28.38 -20.01 -13.62
C ASN A 41 27.43 -20.63 -14.68
N ARG A 42 26.14 -20.79 -14.35
CA ARG A 42 25.11 -21.31 -15.25
C ARG A 42 24.38 -20.22 -16.06
N ARG A 43 24.59 -18.93 -15.74
CA ARG A 43 23.93 -17.82 -16.46
C ARG A 43 24.36 -17.77 -17.91
N ASP A 44 23.38 -17.67 -18.80
CA ASP A 44 23.62 -17.39 -20.21
C ASP A 44 23.43 -15.89 -20.52
N SER A 45 23.84 -15.49 -21.73
CA SER A 45 23.65 -14.14 -22.28
C SER A 45 22.17 -13.72 -22.26
N GLY A 46 21.25 -14.68 -22.43
CA GLY A 46 19.81 -14.44 -22.34
C GLY A 46 19.34 -14.02 -20.94
N ASP A 47 19.88 -14.63 -19.88
CA ASP A 47 19.52 -14.27 -18.50
C ASP A 47 20.04 -12.88 -18.14
N THR A 48 21.24 -12.54 -18.63
CA THR A 48 21.82 -11.20 -18.45
C THR A 48 20.97 -10.14 -19.15
N ALA A 49 20.48 -10.42 -20.36
CA ALA A 49 19.58 -9.51 -21.08
C ALA A 49 18.25 -9.30 -20.33
N ARG A 50 17.66 -10.37 -19.76
CA ARG A 50 16.43 -10.27 -18.96
C ARG A 50 16.60 -9.40 -17.72
N LEU A 51 17.71 -9.55 -17.00
CA LEU A 51 18.01 -8.71 -15.83
C LEU A 51 18.15 -7.24 -16.21
N LEU A 52 18.75 -6.95 -17.36
CA LEU A 52 18.95 -5.60 -17.85
C LEU A 52 17.62 -4.93 -18.23
N VAL A 53 16.71 -5.67 -18.87
CA VAL A 53 15.33 -5.24 -19.14
C VAL A 53 14.57 -4.97 -17.84
N GLN A 54 14.65 -5.85 -16.85
CA GLN A 54 14.03 -5.65 -15.53
C GLN A 54 14.59 -4.42 -14.82
N GLY A 55 15.89 -4.18 -14.92
CA GLY A 55 16.55 -2.99 -14.38
C GLY A 55 15.99 -1.70 -15.00
N PHE A 56 15.84 -1.65 -16.33
CA PHE A 56 15.21 -0.51 -17.00
C PHE A 56 13.75 -0.32 -16.60
N ALA A 57 12.98 -1.40 -16.48
CA ALA A 57 11.60 -1.35 -16.02
C ALA A 57 11.50 -0.80 -14.59
N GLY A 58 12.43 -1.17 -13.71
CA GLY A 58 12.53 -0.64 -12.35
C GLY A 58 12.87 0.85 -12.31
N ILE A 59 13.80 1.31 -13.14
CA ILE A 59 14.11 2.74 -13.27
C ILE A 59 12.89 3.52 -13.76
N TRP A 60 12.19 3.00 -14.77
CA TRP A 60 10.94 3.58 -15.25
C TRP A 60 9.89 3.68 -14.14
N LEU A 61 9.70 2.61 -13.36
CA LEU A 61 8.76 2.59 -12.23
C LEU A 61 9.08 3.69 -11.20
N ILE A 62 10.35 3.85 -10.82
CA ILE A 62 10.79 4.88 -9.87
C ILE A 62 10.46 6.28 -10.41
N ILE A 63 10.76 6.55 -11.67
CA ILE A 63 10.49 7.85 -12.30
C ILE A 63 8.98 8.10 -12.38
N ALA A 64 8.21 7.12 -12.84
CA ALA A 64 6.76 7.26 -13.00
C ALA A 64 6.05 7.53 -11.66
N LEU A 65 6.45 6.84 -10.59
CA LEU A 65 5.93 7.05 -9.24
C LEU A 65 6.39 8.40 -8.66
N ALA A 66 7.66 8.76 -8.81
CA ALA A 66 8.19 10.02 -8.28
C ALA A 66 7.46 11.24 -8.86
N PHE A 67 7.15 11.22 -10.15
CA PHE A 67 6.48 12.32 -10.85
C PHE A 67 4.95 12.18 -10.92
N HIS A 68 4.36 11.14 -10.34
CA HIS A 68 2.91 10.86 -10.41
C HIS A 68 2.36 10.97 -11.86
N MET A 69 3.08 10.37 -12.82
CA MET A 69 2.79 10.57 -14.25
C MET A 69 1.43 10.02 -14.71
N ALA A 70 0.89 9.04 -13.98
CA ALA A 70 -0.41 8.46 -14.22
C ALA A 70 -0.95 7.83 -12.93
N GLU A 71 -2.19 7.33 -12.97
CA GLU A 71 -2.74 6.50 -11.91
C GLU A 71 -1.87 5.26 -11.67
N VAL A 72 -1.69 4.88 -10.40
CA VAL A 72 -0.76 3.82 -9.97
C VAL A 72 -1.00 2.50 -10.72
N GLY A 73 -2.26 2.17 -11.01
CA GLY A 73 -2.63 0.97 -11.78
C GLY A 73 -2.13 1.00 -13.23
N ILE A 74 -2.17 2.16 -13.89
CA ILE A 74 -1.67 2.33 -15.27
C ILE A 74 -0.15 2.21 -15.30
N ILE A 75 0.54 2.80 -14.32
CA ILE A 75 2.00 2.66 -14.18
C ILE A 75 2.38 1.19 -14.03
N GLY A 76 1.69 0.45 -13.15
CA GLY A 76 1.90 -0.99 -12.97
C GLY A 76 1.67 -1.79 -14.26
N LEU A 77 0.59 -1.52 -14.98
CA LEU A 77 0.29 -2.16 -16.27
C LEU A 77 1.42 -1.92 -17.28
N THR A 78 1.96 -0.71 -17.36
CA THR A 78 3.06 -0.39 -18.30
C THR A 78 4.31 -1.21 -18.01
N VAL A 79 4.65 -1.39 -16.72
CA VAL A 79 5.79 -2.20 -16.29
C VAL A 79 5.56 -3.68 -16.64
N ILE A 80 4.35 -4.20 -16.41
CA ILE A 80 4.04 -5.59 -16.75
C ILE A 80 4.12 -5.82 -18.26
N VAL A 81 3.50 -4.97 -19.07
CA VAL A 81 3.56 -5.07 -20.54
C VAL A 81 5.00 -4.98 -21.03
N PHE A 82 5.80 -4.07 -20.47
CA PHE A 82 7.21 -3.92 -20.84
C PHE A 82 8.02 -5.18 -20.49
N ILE A 83 7.93 -5.67 -19.24
CA ILE A 83 8.69 -6.85 -18.80
C ILE A 83 8.27 -8.09 -19.58
N THR A 84 6.97 -8.30 -19.81
CA THR A 84 6.47 -9.48 -20.52
C THR A 84 6.83 -9.47 -22.02
N ALA A 85 6.75 -8.30 -22.67
CA ALA A 85 7.12 -8.14 -24.08
C ALA A 85 8.62 -8.36 -24.32
N PHE A 86 9.50 -7.84 -23.45
CA PHE A 86 10.95 -7.87 -23.65
C PHE A 86 11.65 -9.09 -23.04
N ASN A 87 11.07 -9.78 -22.04
CA ASN A 87 11.65 -11.01 -21.46
C ASN A 87 11.15 -12.30 -22.12
N GLY A 88 10.18 -12.22 -23.03
CA GLY A 88 9.74 -13.34 -23.85
C GLY A 88 8.92 -14.41 -23.13
N ILE A 89 8.34 -14.09 -21.96
CA ILE A 89 7.33 -14.95 -21.32
C ILE A 89 5.99 -14.66 -22.02
N ILE A 90 5.78 -15.33 -23.16
CA ILE A 90 4.57 -15.21 -24.00
C ILE A 90 3.64 -16.43 -23.78
N GLU A 91 4.08 -17.42 -23.01
CA GLU A 91 3.22 -18.55 -22.62
C GLU A 91 2.15 -18.07 -21.64
N GLU A 92 0.89 -18.10 -22.09
CA GLU A 92 -0.30 -17.73 -21.31
C GLU A 92 -0.33 -18.42 -19.94
N HIS A 93 0.15 -19.67 -19.86
CA HIS A 93 0.20 -20.43 -18.61
C HIS A 93 1.15 -19.81 -17.57
N GLN A 94 2.30 -19.30 -17.99
CA GLN A 94 3.28 -18.67 -17.09
C GLN A 94 2.85 -17.25 -16.69
N LEU A 95 2.19 -16.53 -17.61
CA LEU A 95 1.58 -15.23 -17.31
C LEU A 95 0.46 -15.37 -16.28
N GLY A 96 -0.47 -16.30 -16.50
CA GLY A 96 -1.58 -16.54 -15.57
C GLY A 96 -1.10 -16.81 -14.14
N GLU A 97 -0.04 -17.60 -13.97
CA GLU A 97 0.50 -17.90 -12.64
C GLU A 97 1.12 -16.67 -11.96
N ALA A 98 1.84 -15.83 -12.71
CA ALA A 98 2.40 -14.59 -12.17
C ALA A 98 1.30 -13.59 -11.73
N PHE A 99 0.14 -13.60 -12.39
CA PHE A 99 -1.01 -12.78 -11.98
C PHE A 99 -1.81 -13.40 -10.82
N LYS A 100 -1.75 -14.72 -10.59
CA LYS A 100 -2.48 -15.37 -9.50
C LYS A 100 -2.12 -14.85 -8.13
N GLU A 101 -0.88 -14.46 -7.88
CA GLU A 101 -0.49 -13.91 -6.58
C GLU A 101 -1.18 -12.56 -6.29
N ALA A 102 -1.42 -11.74 -7.32
CA ALA A 102 -2.08 -10.45 -7.19
C ALA A 102 -3.63 -10.52 -7.24
N LEU A 103 -4.19 -11.61 -7.78
CA LEU A 103 -5.63 -11.78 -7.94
C LEU A 103 -6.41 -11.75 -6.60
N PRO A 104 -6.01 -12.44 -5.52
CA PRO A 104 -6.70 -12.38 -4.23
C PRO A 104 -6.75 -10.96 -3.66
N PHE A 105 -5.68 -10.20 -3.77
CA PHE A 105 -5.64 -8.82 -3.30
C PHE A 105 -6.54 -7.91 -4.14
N THR A 106 -6.54 -8.09 -5.46
CA THR A 106 -7.41 -7.34 -6.38
C THR A 106 -8.88 -7.65 -6.11
N ALA A 107 -9.23 -8.93 -5.95
CA ALA A 107 -10.59 -9.34 -5.63
C ALA A 107 -11.05 -8.80 -4.26
N LEU A 108 -10.17 -8.87 -3.25
CA LEU A 108 -10.42 -8.30 -1.93
C LEU A 108 -10.67 -6.79 -2.03
N LEU A 109 -9.84 -6.04 -2.77
CA LEU A 109 -10.03 -4.60 -2.99
C LEU A 109 -11.34 -4.28 -3.71
N VAL A 110 -11.70 -5.03 -4.75
CA VAL A 110 -12.98 -4.84 -5.46
C VAL A 110 -14.16 -5.09 -4.54
N VAL A 111 -14.16 -6.20 -3.79
CA VAL A 111 -15.20 -6.52 -2.81
C VAL A 111 -15.26 -5.47 -1.72
N PHE A 112 -14.10 -5.03 -1.23
CA PHE A 112 -13.97 -3.96 -0.25
C PHE A 112 -14.61 -2.67 -0.77
N PHE A 113 -14.20 -2.15 -1.92
CA PHE A 113 -14.78 -0.93 -2.51
C PHE A 113 -16.27 -1.07 -2.82
N ALA A 114 -16.74 -2.25 -3.22
CA ALA A 114 -18.17 -2.50 -3.39
C ALA A 114 -18.94 -2.39 -2.07
N ILE A 115 -18.42 -2.97 -0.99
CA ILE A 115 -19.01 -2.83 0.36
C ILE A 115 -18.96 -1.37 0.82
N VAL A 116 -17.84 -0.67 0.61
CA VAL A 116 -17.69 0.76 0.91
C VAL A 116 -18.80 1.57 0.23
N ALA A 117 -19.00 1.35 -1.07
CA ALA A 117 -20.02 2.03 -1.85
C ALA A 117 -21.43 1.76 -1.32
N VAL A 118 -21.75 0.50 -0.97
CA VAL A 118 -23.05 0.15 -0.38
C VAL A 118 -23.24 0.82 0.99
N ILE A 119 -22.23 0.86 1.84
CA ILE A 119 -22.33 1.51 3.16
C ILE A 119 -22.59 3.02 3.01
N GLN A 120 -21.90 3.66 2.06
CA GLN A 120 -22.07 5.07 1.75
C GLN A 120 -23.47 5.36 1.16
N ASP A 121 -23.95 4.53 0.24
CA ASP A 121 -25.27 4.65 -0.39
C ASP A 121 -26.41 4.46 0.64
N GLN A 122 -26.23 3.51 1.57
CA GLN A 122 -27.18 3.28 2.67
C GLN A 122 -27.06 4.29 3.82
N GLN A 123 -26.11 5.24 3.75
CA GLN A 123 -25.87 6.26 4.77
C GLN A 123 -25.73 5.70 6.21
N LEU A 124 -25.17 4.49 6.36
CA LEU A 124 -25.15 3.80 7.65
C LEU A 124 -24.39 4.57 8.75
N PHE A 125 -23.47 5.46 8.36
CA PHE A 125 -22.71 6.27 9.31
C PHE A 125 -23.21 7.70 9.46
N SER A 126 -24.10 8.18 8.59
CA SER A 126 -24.60 9.56 8.67
C SER A 126 -25.28 9.85 10.00
N GLY A 127 -25.95 8.87 10.63
CA GLY A 127 -26.53 9.05 11.97
C GLY A 127 -25.49 9.31 13.07
N ILE A 128 -24.36 8.62 13.03
CA ILE A 128 -23.26 8.78 14.00
C ILE A 128 -22.53 10.10 13.75
N ILE A 129 -22.29 10.45 12.48
CA ILE A 129 -21.66 11.71 12.10
C ILE A 129 -22.55 12.89 12.51
N ASN A 130 -23.84 12.86 12.17
CA ASN A 130 -24.79 13.91 12.54
C ASN A 130 -24.93 14.09 14.06
N TYR A 131 -24.85 12.99 14.82
CA TYR A 131 -24.81 13.06 16.27
C TYR A 131 -23.49 13.64 16.80
N GLY A 132 -22.35 13.32 16.18
CA GLY A 132 -21.09 14.00 16.48
C GLY A 132 -21.15 15.49 16.17
N LEU A 133 -21.76 15.86 15.04
CA LEU A 133 -21.94 17.24 14.59
C LEU A 133 -22.90 18.06 15.44
N SER A 134 -23.84 17.43 16.16
CA SER A 134 -24.75 18.14 17.07
C SER A 134 -24.11 18.50 18.41
N LEU A 135 -22.93 17.95 18.72
CA LEU A 135 -22.15 18.31 19.90
C LEU A 135 -21.32 19.57 19.62
N GLU A 136 -21.08 20.38 20.64
CA GLU A 136 -20.28 21.60 20.54
C GLU A 136 -18.91 21.46 21.22
N GLY A 137 -17.91 22.18 20.71
CA GLY A 137 -16.59 22.34 21.32
C GLY A 137 -15.80 21.03 21.46
N SER A 138 -15.20 20.80 22.63
CA SER A 138 -14.35 19.63 22.89
C SER A 138 -15.09 18.29 22.83
N HIS A 139 -16.41 18.28 23.05
CA HIS A 139 -17.22 17.07 23.01
C HIS A 139 -17.41 16.56 21.57
N GLN A 140 -17.50 17.46 20.60
CA GLN A 140 -17.53 17.13 19.17
C GLN A 140 -16.26 16.38 18.77
N ILE A 141 -15.09 16.93 19.11
CA ILE A 141 -13.77 16.36 18.80
C ILE A 141 -13.60 15.01 19.48
N GLY A 142 -13.95 14.90 20.77
CA GLY A 142 -13.85 13.65 21.53
C GLY A 142 -14.75 12.55 20.96
N MET A 143 -15.99 12.89 20.59
CA MET A 143 -16.91 11.95 19.96
C MET A 143 -16.40 11.47 18.62
N PHE A 144 -15.86 12.39 17.82
CA PHE A 144 -15.29 12.08 16.53
C PHE A 144 -14.06 11.18 16.63
N TYR A 145 -13.19 11.39 17.63
CA TYR A 145 -12.07 10.50 17.91
C TYR A 145 -12.54 9.10 18.32
N LEU A 146 -13.56 9.01 19.18
CA LEU A 146 -14.12 7.75 19.65
C LEU A 146 -14.80 6.98 18.51
N ALA A 147 -15.64 7.67 17.73
CA ALA A 147 -16.32 7.11 16.57
C ALA A 147 -15.32 6.62 15.53
N ASN A 148 -14.29 7.43 15.21
CA ASN A 148 -13.24 7.02 14.27
C ASN A 148 -12.49 5.79 14.79
N GLY A 149 -12.14 5.73 16.08
CA GLY A 149 -11.50 4.57 16.69
C GLY A 149 -12.35 3.30 16.66
N ILE A 150 -13.64 3.40 16.99
CA ILE A 150 -14.58 2.25 16.95
C ILE A 150 -14.75 1.76 15.51
N LEU A 151 -15.01 2.68 14.57
CA LEU A 151 -15.20 2.33 13.16
C LEU A 151 -13.92 1.74 12.55
N SER A 152 -12.75 2.28 12.88
CA SER A 152 -11.43 1.79 12.48
C SER A 152 -11.07 0.44 13.11
N SER A 153 -11.64 0.11 14.27
CA SER A 153 -11.44 -1.22 14.88
C SER A 153 -12.26 -2.33 14.21
N ILE A 154 -13.37 -1.98 13.55
CA ILE A 154 -14.30 -2.92 12.92
C ILE A 154 -14.15 -2.89 11.37
N SER A 155 -13.51 -1.87 10.82
CA SER A 155 -13.38 -1.63 9.39
C SER A 155 -11.97 -1.17 8.99
N ASP A 156 -11.70 -1.07 7.69
CA ASP A 156 -10.41 -0.60 7.19
C ASP A 156 -10.24 0.91 7.43
N ASN A 157 -9.06 1.31 7.86
CA ASN A 157 -8.67 2.69 8.11
C ASN A 157 -8.87 3.58 6.87
N VAL A 158 -8.59 3.06 5.68
CA VAL A 158 -8.78 3.82 4.43
C VAL A 158 -10.26 4.06 4.17
N PHE A 159 -11.13 3.10 4.50
CA PHE A 159 -12.57 3.25 4.36
C PHE A 159 -13.14 4.29 5.31
N VAL A 160 -12.81 4.19 6.59
CA VAL A 160 -13.33 5.12 7.60
C VAL A 160 -12.91 6.54 7.25
N ALA A 161 -11.65 6.75 6.83
CA ALA A 161 -11.19 8.06 6.37
C ALA A 161 -11.98 8.60 5.17
N THR A 162 -12.28 7.75 4.18
CA THR A 162 -12.99 8.16 2.96
C THR A 162 -14.42 8.63 3.26
N VAL A 163 -15.20 7.82 3.97
CA VAL A 163 -16.59 8.17 4.33
C VAL A 163 -16.63 9.43 5.21
N TYR A 164 -15.70 9.52 6.15
CA TYR A 164 -15.65 10.62 7.09
C TYR A 164 -15.35 11.95 6.38
N ILE A 165 -14.34 11.98 5.49
CA ILE A 165 -14.03 13.18 4.69
C ILE A 165 -15.24 13.60 3.84
N GLU A 166 -15.95 12.66 3.22
CA GLU A 166 -17.12 12.97 2.39
C GLU A 166 -18.31 13.51 3.21
N GLU A 167 -18.60 12.94 4.38
CA GLU A 167 -19.68 13.41 5.24
C GLU A 167 -19.36 14.77 5.88
N VAL A 168 -18.12 14.99 6.33
CA VAL A 168 -17.67 16.30 6.81
C VAL A 168 -17.67 17.32 5.67
N LEU A 169 -17.29 16.94 4.44
CA LEU A 169 -17.42 17.79 3.25
C LEU A 169 -18.88 18.13 2.94
N ARG A 170 -19.81 17.17 3.07
CA ARG A 170 -21.26 17.42 2.93
C ARG A 170 -21.76 18.39 4.00
N ALA A 171 -21.36 18.21 5.26
CA ALA A 171 -21.71 19.11 6.35
C ALA A 171 -21.18 20.53 6.13
N LEU A 172 -19.95 20.67 5.60
CA LEU A 172 -19.37 21.96 5.22
C LEU A 172 -20.16 22.62 4.09
N LYS A 173 -20.51 21.85 3.04
CA LYS A 173 -21.33 22.34 1.92
C LYS A 173 -22.76 22.71 2.35
N ALA A 174 -23.31 22.03 3.35
CA ALA A 174 -24.62 22.32 3.93
C ALA A 174 -24.60 23.50 4.91
N GLY A 175 -23.42 24.03 5.26
CA GLY A 175 -23.26 25.13 6.22
C GLY A 175 -23.44 24.72 7.69
N THR A 176 -23.43 23.41 7.98
CA THR A 176 -23.54 22.88 9.34
C THR A 176 -22.24 23.06 10.13
N ILE A 177 -21.10 23.08 9.44
CA ILE A 177 -19.78 23.30 10.03
C ILE A 177 -19.00 24.39 9.29
N ASN A 178 -18.05 24.97 9.99
CA ASN A 178 -17.19 26.02 9.47
C ASN A 178 -15.93 25.43 8.83
N ARG A 179 -15.23 26.22 8.02
CA ARG A 179 -13.95 25.80 7.44
C ARG A 179 -12.87 25.45 8.48
N ASP A 180 -12.93 26.06 9.66
CA ASP A 180 -12.00 25.77 10.76
C ASP A 180 -12.30 24.42 11.45
N GLN A 181 -13.49 23.84 11.22
CA GLN A 181 -13.89 22.53 11.71
C GLN A 181 -13.67 21.40 10.67
N PHE A 182 -13.38 21.75 9.41
CA PHE A 182 -13.07 20.82 8.31
C PHE A 182 -11.56 20.57 8.24
#